data_AF-A0A3D1XM53-F1
#
_entry.id   AF-A0A3D1XM53-F1
#
_cell.length_a   1.000
_cell.length_b   1.000
_cell.length_c   1.000
_cell.angle_alpha   90.00
_cell.angle_beta   90.00
_cell.angle_gamma   90.00
#
_symmetry.space_group_name_H-M   'P 1'
#
loop_
_entity.id
_entity.type
_entity.pdbx_description
1 polymer ?
#
loop_
_entity_poly.entity_id
_entity_poly.type
_entity_poly.pdbx_seq_one_letter_code
_entity_poly.pdbx_strand_id
1 'polypeptide(L)'
;MATKMCIMEKGSIKQSGTPADLYERPKSSFVANFLGEINCLNGRVEQKTGNMTTLSLGKSGKIQFIAGVDENKEQQCYVRPENIFFYSNQEHNQPMNSLEGILISINFFGNHTRYQIELADGSIFKVSLHHRKAVQHKISRGDQVRMLFAVSDVFQINEN
;
A
#
# COMPACT_ATOMS: atom_id res chain seq x y z
N MET A 1 -1.90 -19.56 -20.53
CA MET A 1 -2.07 -18.86 -19.23
C MET A 1 -2.27 -19.91 -18.15
N ALA A 2 -1.61 -19.79 -17.00
CA ALA A 2 -1.78 -20.74 -15.91
C ALA A 2 -3.15 -20.55 -15.26
N THR A 3 -3.94 -21.61 -15.18
CA THR A 3 -5.23 -21.63 -14.47
C THR A 3 -5.05 -21.65 -12.96
N LYS A 4 -3.86 -22.05 -12.48
CA LYS A 4 -3.48 -22.11 -11.07
C LYS A 4 -1.97 -21.95 -10.94
N MET A 5 -1.52 -21.23 -9.93
CA MET A 5 -0.12 -21.06 -9.56
C MET A 5 0.09 -21.48 -8.11
N CYS A 6 1.35 -21.77 -7.76
CA CYS A 6 1.77 -22.15 -6.43
C CYS A 6 2.99 -21.32 -6.04
N ILE A 7 2.94 -20.69 -4.87
CA ILE A 7 4.05 -19.94 -4.27
C ILE A 7 4.66 -20.80 -3.18
N MET A 8 5.97 -21.02 -3.26
CA MET A 8 6.73 -21.86 -2.33
C MET A 8 7.84 -21.05 -1.67
N GLU A 9 8.13 -21.36 -0.41
CA GLU A 9 9.26 -20.82 0.35
C GLU A 9 9.93 -21.98 1.08
N LYS A 10 11.26 -22.10 0.97
CA LYS A 10 12.06 -23.13 1.67
C LYS A 10 11.47 -24.55 1.52
N GLY A 11 11.08 -24.90 0.29
CA GLY A 11 10.53 -26.23 -0.04
C GLY A 11 9.09 -26.47 0.41
N SER A 12 8.41 -25.49 1.03
CA SER A 12 7.03 -25.62 1.51
C SER A 12 6.08 -24.73 0.70
N ILE A 13 4.90 -25.25 0.36
CA ILE A 13 3.84 -24.47 -0.29
C ILE A 13 3.28 -23.45 0.71
N LYS A 14 3.33 -22.16 0.35
CA LYS A 14 2.73 -21.07 1.12
C LYS A 14 1.30 -20.78 0.67
N GLN A 15 1.07 -20.75 -0.63
CA GLN A 15 -0.27 -20.52 -1.19
C GLN A 15 -0.39 -21.08 -2.59
N SER A 16 -1.57 -21.58 -2.95
CA SER A 16 -1.91 -21.93 -4.32
C SER A 16 -3.29 -21.40 -4.67
N GLY A 17 -3.48 -20.97 -5.92
CA GLY A 17 -4.70 -20.29 -6.36
C GLY A 17 -4.55 -19.73 -7.76
N THR A 18 -5.55 -18.98 -8.22
CA THR A 18 -5.40 -18.21 -9.47
C THR A 18 -4.43 -17.05 -9.26
N PRO A 19 -3.80 -16.51 -10.32
CA PRO A 19 -2.97 -15.31 -10.21
C PRO A 19 -3.67 -14.14 -9.50
N ALA A 20 -4.96 -13.93 -9.79
CA ALA A 20 -5.76 -12.90 -9.15
C ALA A 20 -5.91 -13.16 -7.65
N ASP A 21 -6.31 -14.38 -7.25
CA ASP A 21 -6.49 -14.71 -5.82
C ASP A 21 -5.19 -14.57 -5.02
N LEU A 22 -4.07 -15.02 -5.60
CA LEU A 22 -2.77 -14.93 -4.96
C LEU A 22 -2.36 -13.47 -4.71
N TYR A 23 -2.69 -12.58 -5.66
CA TYR A 23 -2.35 -11.17 -5.59
C TYR A 23 -3.32 -10.37 -4.73
N GLU A 24 -4.63 -10.61 -4.84
CA GLU A 24 -5.67 -9.87 -4.10
C GLU A 24 -5.81 -10.35 -2.66
N ARG A 25 -5.53 -11.64 -2.40
CA ARG A 25 -5.73 -12.28 -1.09
C ARG A 25 -4.48 -13.07 -0.67
N PRO A 26 -3.33 -12.42 -0.52
CA PRO A 26 -2.12 -13.09 -0.06
C PRO A 26 -2.29 -13.59 1.38
N LYS A 27 -1.89 -14.83 1.65
CA LYS A 27 -1.94 -15.46 2.97
C LYS A 27 -0.73 -15.13 3.85
N SER A 28 0.30 -14.53 3.30
CA SER A 28 1.46 -14.06 4.05
C SER A 28 2.09 -12.85 3.38
N SER A 29 2.80 -12.05 4.18
CA SER A 29 3.63 -10.94 3.72
C SER A 29 4.65 -11.39 2.66
N PHE A 30 5.20 -12.61 2.80
CA PHE A 30 6.05 -13.24 1.80
C PHE A 30 5.34 -13.40 0.45
N VAL A 31 4.13 -13.97 0.43
CA VAL A 31 3.38 -14.16 -0.82
C VAL A 31 3.03 -12.81 -1.45
N ALA A 32 2.60 -11.85 -0.63
CA ALA A 32 2.29 -10.50 -1.09
C ALA A 32 3.49 -9.85 -1.77
N ASN A 33 4.68 -9.93 -1.14
CA ASN A 33 5.92 -9.34 -1.63
C ASN A 33 6.55 -10.12 -2.81
N PHE A 34 6.29 -11.43 -2.90
CA PHE A 34 6.73 -12.26 -4.03
C PHE A 34 6.01 -11.89 -5.33
N LEU A 35 4.71 -11.59 -5.24
CA LEU A 35 3.89 -11.26 -6.40
C LEU A 35 4.01 -9.81 -6.84
N GLY A 36 4.45 -8.92 -5.96
CA GLY A 36 4.67 -7.51 -6.24
C GLY A 36 5.11 -6.75 -5.00
N GLU A 37 5.50 -5.49 -5.16
CA GLU A 37 5.85 -4.67 -4.00
C GLU A 37 4.60 -4.31 -3.19
N ILE A 38 4.79 -4.12 -1.89
CA ILE A 38 3.78 -3.62 -0.96
C ILE A 38 4.40 -2.57 -0.04
N ASN A 39 3.59 -1.61 0.39
CA ASN A 39 3.90 -0.78 1.54
C ASN A 39 3.32 -1.42 2.78
N CYS A 40 4.12 -1.48 3.84
CA CYS A 40 3.69 -1.92 5.16
C CYS A 40 3.38 -0.70 6.01
N LEU A 41 2.18 -0.66 6.59
CA LEU A 41 1.65 0.41 7.42
C LEU A 41 1.39 -0.16 8.81
N ASN A 42 2.32 0.08 9.73
CA ASN A 42 2.22 -0.36 11.11
C ASN A 42 1.61 0.76 11.95
N GLY A 43 0.58 0.44 12.72
CA GLY A 43 -0.03 1.44 13.56
C GLY A 43 -0.92 0.87 14.64
N ARG A 44 -1.50 1.80 15.40
CA ARG A 44 -2.42 1.49 16.50
C ARG A 44 -3.85 1.85 16.13
N VAL A 45 -4.79 0.96 16.41
CA VAL A 45 -6.22 1.22 16.23
C VAL A 45 -6.64 2.33 17.20
N GLU A 46 -7.16 3.42 16.64
CA GLU A 46 -7.69 4.54 17.41
C GLU A 46 -9.21 4.50 17.51
N GLN A 47 -9.88 4.16 16.42
CA GLN A 47 -11.34 4.19 16.34
C GLN A 47 -11.86 3.14 15.37
N LYS A 48 -13.03 2.58 15.70
CA LYS A 48 -13.81 1.72 14.83
C LYS A 48 -15.23 2.28 14.71
N THR A 49 -15.69 2.46 13.48
CA THR A 49 -17.05 2.94 13.17
C THR A 49 -17.66 1.98 12.14
N GLY A 50 -18.50 1.05 12.60
CA GLY A 50 -19.00 -0.04 11.75
C GLY A 50 -17.85 -0.92 11.22
N ASN A 51 -17.74 -1.01 9.90
CA ASN A 51 -16.68 -1.77 9.22
C ASN A 51 -15.42 -0.93 8.93
N MET A 52 -15.46 0.37 9.25
CA MET A 52 -14.33 1.26 9.05
C MET A 52 -13.46 1.28 10.30
N THR A 53 -12.16 1.05 10.12
CA THR A 53 -11.18 1.16 11.21
C THR A 53 -10.18 2.27 10.88
N THR A 54 -9.93 3.15 11.85
CA THR A 54 -8.91 4.20 11.77
C THR A 54 -7.66 3.74 12.51
N LEU A 55 -6.53 3.73 11.80
CA LEU A 55 -5.22 3.37 12.29
C LEU A 55 -4.33 4.62 12.40
N SER A 56 -3.67 4.76 13.54
CA SER A 56 -2.67 5.79 13.79
C SER A 56 -1.28 5.26 13.51
N LEU A 57 -0.59 5.89 12.56
CA LEU A 57 0.80 5.58 12.18
C LEU A 57 1.78 6.46 12.96
N GLY A 58 1.40 6.90 14.16
CA GLY A 58 2.19 7.83 14.96
C GLY A 58 2.40 9.17 14.25
N LYS A 59 3.66 9.50 13.96
CA LYS A 59 4.03 10.79 13.32
C LYS A 59 3.64 10.86 11.85
N SER A 60 3.48 9.72 11.19
CA SER A 60 3.17 9.65 9.75
C SER A 60 1.70 9.94 9.43
N GLY A 61 0.86 10.08 10.45
CA GLY A 61 -0.56 10.45 10.30
C GLY A 61 -1.49 9.29 10.60
N LYS A 62 -2.66 9.29 9.94
CA LYS A 62 -3.71 8.30 10.15
C LYS A 62 -4.20 7.78 8.81
N ILE A 63 -4.60 6.52 8.80
CA ILE A 63 -5.23 5.88 7.65
C ILE A 63 -6.51 5.19 8.10
N GLN A 64 -7.38 4.92 7.15
CA GLN A 64 -8.59 4.15 7.32
C GLN A 64 -8.60 2.97 6.37
N PHE A 65 -9.27 1.90 6.77
CA PHE A 65 -9.44 0.71 5.94
C PHE A 65 -10.73 -0.01 6.31
N ILE A 66 -11.24 -0.79 5.36
CA ILE A 66 -12.44 -1.61 5.54
C ILE A 66 -12.01 -3.00 5.98
N ALA A 67 -12.12 -3.28 7.28
CA ALA A 67 -11.94 -4.64 7.78
C ALA A 67 -12.66 -4.83 9.12
N GLY A 68 -13.12 -6.05 9.35
CA GLY A 68 -13.52 -6.52 10.66
C GLY A 68 -12.26 -6.86 11.46
N VAL A 69 -11.64 -5.86 12.10
CA VAL A 69 -10.42 -6.08 12.88
C VAL A 69 -10.74 -6.81 14.18
N ASP A 70 -9.84 -7.73 14.55
CA ASP A 70 -9.61 -8.25 15.90
C ASP A 70 -9.44 -7.10 16.92
N GLU A 71 -9.76 -7.34 18.19
CA GLU A 71 -9.65 -6.34 19.27
C GLU A 71 -8.20 -5.89 19.57
N ASN A 72 -7.23 -6.32 18.75
CA ASN A 72 -5.82 -6.00 18.91
C ASN A 72 -5.54 -4.52 18.62
N LYS A 73 -4.86 -3.88 19.59
CA LYS A 73 -4.51 -2.47 19.51
C LYS A 73 -3.50 -2.17 18.42
N GLU A 74 -2.57 -3.08 18.14
CA GLU A 74 -1.56 -2.90 17.09
C GLU A 74 -1.92 -3.74 15.86
N GLN A 75 -1.85 -3.13 14.69
CA GLN A 75 -2.24 -3.75 13.43
C GLN A 75 -1.23 -3.39 12.33
N GLN A 76 -1.00 -4.35 11.45
CA GLN A 76 -0.21 -4.19 10.25
C GLN A 76 -1.14 -4.25 9.04
N CYS A 77 -1.14 -3.18 8.26
CA CYS A 77 -1.91 -3.05 7.04
C CYS A 77 -0.98 -2.89 5.84
N TYR A 78 -1.50 -3.14 4.66
CA TYR A 78 -0.73 -3.08 3.43
C TYR A 78 -1.51 -2.34 2.34
N VAL A 79 -0.75 -1.67 1.47
CA VAL A 79 -1.27 -1.06 0.25
C VAL A 79 -0.24 -1.21 -0.85
N ARG A 80 -0.69 -1.46 -2.08
CA ARG A 80 0.20 -1.65 -3.22
C ARG A 80 0.66 -0.30 -3.80
N PRO A 81 1.94 -0.14 -4.17
CA PRO A 81 2.46 1.11 -4.76
C PRO A 81 1.67 1.63 -5.96
N GLU A 82 1.11 0.75 -6.77
CA GLU A 82 0.30 1.02 -7.96
C GLU A 82 -1.11 1.56 -7.65
N ASN A 83 -1.60 1.38 -6.42
CA ASN A 83 -2.87 1.93 -5.96
C ASN A 83 -2.72 3.33 -5.32
N ILE A 84 -1.49 3.84 -5.25
CA ILE A 84 -1.18 5.14 -4.66
C ILE A 84 -0.93 6.15 -5.77
N PHE A 85 -1.40 7.37 -5.57
CA PHE A 85 -1.16 8.47 -6.49
C PHE A 85 -0.83 9.75 -5.73
N PHE A 86 -0.17 10.69 -6.41
CA PHE A 86 0.07 12.01 -5.84
C PHE A 86 -1.22 12.83 -5.86
N TYR A 87 -1.39 13.67 -4.84
CA TYR A 87 -2.52 14.57 -4.74
C TYR A 87 -2.68 15.42 -6.01
N SER A 88 -3.91 15.50 -6.50
CA SER A 88 -4.34 16.40 -7.56
C SER A 88 -5.66 17.06 -7.14
N ASN A 89 -6.01 18.20 -7.74
CA ASN A 89 -7.29 18.90 -7.46
C ASN A 89 -8.52 18.18 -8.04
N GLN A 90 -8.48 16.85 -8.18
CA GLN A 90 -9.61 16.07 -8.67
C GLN A 90 -10.50 15.63 -7.51
N GLU A 91 -11.81 15.70 -7.71
CA GLU A 91 -12.76 15.11 -6.77
C GLU A 91 -12.68 13.59 -6.83
N HIS A 92 -12.78 12.96 -5.65
CA HIS A 92 -12.81 11.51 -5.51
C HIS A 92 -14.19 11.06 -5.04
N ASN A 93 -14.79 10.14 -5.79
CA ASN A 93 -16.12 9.60 -5.49
C ASN A 93 -16.13 8.58 -4.33
N GLN A 94 -14.99 8.38 -3.66
CA GLN A 94 -14.83 7.40 -2.59
C GLN A 94 -13.93 7.94 -1.48
N PRO A 95 -14.01 7.38 -0.25
CA PRO A 95 -13.12 7.76 0.84
C PRO A 95 -11.66 7.49 0.50
N MET A 96 -10.81 8.47 0.76
CA MET A 96 -9.39 8.46 0.46
C MET A 96 -8.56 8.60 1.73
N ASN A 97 -7.50 7.83 1.84
CA ASN A 97 -6.42 8.08 2.76
C ASN A 97 -5.47 9.13 2.20
N SER A 98 -4.81 9.87 3.09
CA SER A 98 -3.79 10.85 2.73
C SER A 98 -2.61 10.72 3.67
N LEU A 99 -1.42 10.55 3.09
CA LEU A 99 -0.15 10.62 3.81
C LEU A 99 0.71 11.72 3.18
N GLU A 100 1.65 12.25 3.96
CA GLU A 100 2.62 13.24 3.49
C GLU A 100 4.03 12.77 3.79
N GLY A 101 4.98 13.18 2.94
CA GLY A 101 6.39 12.89 3.13
C GLY A 101 7.27 13.62 2.12
N ILE A 102 8.56 13.32 2.16
CA ILE A 102 9.56 13.96 1.30
C ILE A 102 9.97 12.99 0.20
N LEU A 103 9.93 13.42 -1.05
CA LEU A 103 10.37 12.58 -2.16
C LEU A 103 11.90 12.43 -2.14
N ILE A 104 12.41 11.22 -1.88
CA ILE A 104 13.85 10.98 -1.77
C ILE A 104 14.47 10.27 -2.98
N SER A 105 13.68 9.55 -3.79
CA SER A 105 14.18 8.87 -4.99
C SER A 105 13.11 8.76 -6.08
N ILE A 106 13.55 8.88 -7.34
CA ILE A 106 12.76 8.63 -8.54
C ILE A 106 13.54 7.62 -9.39
N ASN A 107 12.95 6.45 -9.64
CA ASN A 107 13.56 5.36 -10.38
C ASN A 107 12.71 4.97 -11.58
N PHE A 108 13.31 4.99 -12.77
CA PHE A 108 12.62 4.63 -14.00
C PHE A 108 12.71 3.13 -14.26
N PHE A 109 11.56 2.48 -14.41
CA PHE A 109 11.42 1.05 -14.68
C PHE A 109 10.59 0.83 -15.95
N GLY A 110 11.12 1.30 -17.09
CA GLY A 110 10.51 1.11 -18.41
C GLY A 110 9.17 1.85 -18.56
N ASN A 111 8.05 1.14 -18.42
CA ASN A 111 6.72 1.75 -18.54
C ASN A 111 6.20 2.34 -17.21
N HIS A 112 6.92 2.15 -16.11
CA HIS A 112 6.60 2.68 -14.79
C HIS A 112 7.71 3.57 -14.25
N THR A 113 7.33 4.51 -13.40
CA THR A 113 8.24 5.32 -12.59
C THR A 113 7.91 5.04 -11.13
N ARG A 114 8.91 4.59 -10.39
CA ARG A 114 8.82 4.32 -8.95
C ARG A 114 9.36 5.49 -8.18
N TYR A 115 8.64 5.88 -7.15
CA TYR A 115 8.97 6.96 -6.25
C TYR A 115 9.15 6.37 -4.86
N GLN A 116 10.14 6.87 -4.12
CA GLN A 116 10.34 6.57 -2.71
C GLN A 116 10.16 7.85 -1.92
N ILE A 117 9.19 7.84 -1.02
CA ILE A 117 8.84 8.96 -0.16
C ILE A 117 9.21 8.58 1.26
N GLU A 118 9.97 9.42 1.94
CA GLU A 118 10.26 9.26 3.36
C GLU A 118 9.13 9.92 4.17
N LEU A 119 8.46 9.12 5.01
CA LEU A 119 7.42 9.62 5.91
C LEU A 119 8.04 10.23 7.18
N ALA A 120 7.21 10.90 8.00
CA ALA A 120 7.67 11.60 9.20
C ALA A 120 8.28 10.69 10.29
N ASP A 121 8.04 9.39 10.23
CA ASP A 121 8.69 8.38 11.09
C ASP A 121 9.99 7.80 10.50
N GLY A 122 10.41 8.24 9.32
CA GLY A 122 11.59 7.74 8.59
C GLY A 122 11.34 6.47 7.77
N SER A 123 10.12 5.94 7.76
CA SER A 123 9.78 4.80 6.91
C SER A 123 9.68 5.21 5.44
N ILE A 124 9.98 4.25 4.55
CA ILE A 124 9.92 4.47 3.10
C ILE A 124 8.58 3.99 2.55
N PHE A 125 7.85 4.92 1.96
CA PHE A 125 6.60 4.69 1.27
C PHE A 125 6.81 4.76 -0.24
N LYS A 126 6.46 3.68 -0.94
CA LYS A 126 6.71 3.49 -2.37
C LYS A 126 5.46 3.80 -3.17
N VAL A 127 5.62 4.51 -4.28
CA VAL A 127 4.53 4.79 -5.23
C VAL A 127 4.98 4.37 -6.63
N SER A 128 4.11 3.72 -7.40
CA SER A 128 4.41 3.25 -8.75
C SER A 128 3.39 3.79 -9.73
N LEU A 129 3.81 4.69 -10.62
CA LEU A 129 2.94 5.28 -11.63
C LEU A 129 3.36 4.88 -13.03
N HIS A 130 2.40 4.69 -13.92
CA HIS A 130 2.68 4.62 -15.35
C HIS A 130 3.39 5.90 -15.81
N HIS A 131 4.46 5.76 -16.59
CA HIS A 131 5.34 6.87 -16.95
C HIS A 131 4.59 8.09 -17.55
N ARG A 132 3.55 7.86 -18.36
CA ARG A 132 2.74 8.97 -18.94
C ARG A 132 2.03 9.82 -17.88
N LYS A 133 1.58 9.21 -16.78
CA LYS A 133 0.96 9.92 -15.64
C LYS A 133 2.02 10.57 -14.75
N ALA A 134 3.20 9.97 -14.63
CA ALA A 134 4.34 10.53 -13.91
C ALA A 134 4.80 11.87 -14.52
N VAL A 135 4.86 11.97 -15.85
CA VAL A 135 5.27 13.20 -16.57
C VAL A 135 4.35 14.40 -16.31
N GLN A 136 3.08 14.16 -15.93
CA GLN A 136 2.15 15.24 -15.60
C GLN A 136 2.44 15.89 -14.24
N HIS A 137 3.18 15.20 -13.37
CA HIS A 137 3.53 15.68 -12.05
C HIS A 137 4.93 16.31 -12.10
N LYS A 138 5.01 17.63 -11.95
CA LYS A 138 6.29 18.36 -11.84
C LYS A 138 6.87 18.23 -10.43
N ILE A 139 7.19 17.01 -10.02
CA ILE A 139 7.72 16.71 -8.69
C ILE A 139 9.20 16.33 -8.82
N SER A 140 10.02 16.91 -7.97
CA SER A 140 11.46 16.69 -7.88
C SER A 140 11.86 16.08 -6.55
N ARG A 141 13.02 15.42 -6.53
CA ARG A 141 13.61 14.96 -5.27
C ARG A 141 13.79 16.14 -4.31
N GLY A 142 13.37 15.96 -3.06
CA GLY A 142 13.35 16.98 -2.01
C GLY A 142 11.99 17.63 -1.80
N ASP A 143 11.05 17.47 -2.74
CA ASP A 143 9.71 18.06 -2.61
C ASP A 143 8.91 17.36 -1.51
N GLN A 144 8.18 18.16 -0.74
CA GLN A 144 7.11 17.65 0.11
C GLN A 144 5.92 17.26 -0.78
N VAL A 145 5.49 16.02 -0.67
CA VAL A 145 4.44 15.44 -1.49
C VAL A 145 3.33 14.88 -0.61
N ARG A 146 2.10 15.01 -1.09
CA ARG A 146 0.92 14.36 -0.52
C ARG A 146 0.53 13.19 -1.41
N MET A 147 0.33 12.03 -0.80
CA MET A 147 -0.04 10.79 -1.48
C MET A 147 -1.43 10.38 -1.05
N LEU A 148 -2.22 9.93 -2.01
CA LEU A 148 -3.60 9.48 -1.82
C LEU A 148 -3.74 8.02 -2.27
N PHE A 149 -4.59 7.28 -1.57
CA PHE A 149 -4.97 5.90 -1.92
C PHE A 149 -6.34 5.59 -1.32
N ALA A 150 -7.14 4.75 -1.98
CA ALA A 150 -8.49 4.51 -1.51
C ALA A 150 -8.47 3.71 -0.21
N VAL A 151 -9.46 3.95 0.64
CA VAL A 151 -9.66 3.17 1.85
C VAL A 151 -9.90 1.68 1.55
N SER A 152 -10.48 1.36 0.40
CA SER A 152 -10.69 -0.01 -0.09
C SER A 152 -9.42 -0.70 -0.60
N ASP A 153 -8.36 0.06 -0.91
CA ASP A 153 -7.09 -0.49 -1.42
C ASP A 153 -6.16 -0.95 -0.29
N VAL A 154 -6.53 -0.66 0.95
CA VAL A 154 -5.80 -1.09 2.14
C VAL A 154 -6.32 -2.45 2.56
N PHE A 155 -5.42 -3.42 2.66
CA PHE A 155 -5.74 -4.79 3.05
C PHE A 155 -4.88 -5.27 4.21
N GLN A 156 -5.37 -6.27 4.93
CA GLN A 156 -4.66 -6.93 6.01
C GLN A 156 -4.25 -8.33 5.58
N ILE A 157 -3.19 -8.85 6.20
CA ILE A 157 -2.73 -10.22 6.02
C ILE A 157 -2.73 -10.86 7.41
N ASN A 158 -3.60 -11.85 7.60
CA ASN A 158 -3.63 -12.64 8.82
C ASN A 158 -2.73 -13.85 8.62
N GLU A 159 -1.52 -13.78 9.15
CA GLU A 159 -0.60 -14.92 9.21
C GLU A 159 -1.05 -15.81 10.39
N ASN A 160 -1.79 -16.89 10.07
CA ASN A 160 -2.09 -17.97 11.01
C ASN A 160 -0.88 -18.89 11.20
#